data_AF-A0A5N6JHM3-F1
#
_entry.id   AF-A0A5N6JHM3-F1
#
_cell.length_a   1.000
_cell.length_b   1.000
_cell.length_c   1.000
_cell.angle_alpha   90.00
_cell.angle_beta   90.00
_cell.angle_gamma   90.00
#
_symmetry.space_group_name_H-M   'P 1'
#
loop_
_entity.id
_entity.type
_entity.pdbx_description
1 polymer ?
#
loop_
_entity_poly.entity_id
_entity_poly.type
_entity_poly.pdbx_seq_one_letter_code
_entity_poly.pdbx_strand_id
1 'polypeptide(L)'
;MSTPKLTLYFDLLSPFSYIAFHILKNSPTFAKCDITYTPVLLRDLFTICGNPPPIAVKNKSIWLNKERLYWSRRLNLPMCESPPAGFPFPTAEVQSILLVLSERYPEKVAEVVERMYRGLWGDGDSGIVTTDGFMGVLEDVFGEVVAGEILCSSQDPETKLRLTENTQKAVDTGAFGLPWIECVNAQGEKECFWGVDHMERVVEFLGFERADSKWGF
;
A
#
# COMPACT_ATOMS: atom_id res chain seq x y z
N MET A 1 8.76 -12.90 -24.57
CA MET A 1 8.14 -11.76 -23.89
C MET A 1 8.29 -12.00 -22.40
N SER A 2 8.79 -11.02 -21.63
CA SER A 2 8.91 -11.14 -20.18
C SER A 2 7.54 -10.99 -19.51
N THR A 3 7.35 -11.63 -18.36
CA THR A 3 6.19 -11.40 -17.50
C THR A 3 6.14 -9.91 -17.12
N PRO A 4 5.02 -9.20 -17.35
CA PRO A 4 4.90 -7.81 -16.94
C PRO A 4 5.04 -7.68 -15.42
N LYS A 5 5.70 -6.60 -14.99
CA LYS A 5 6.02 -6.34 -13.58
C LYS A 5 5.29 -5.10 -13.09
N LEU A 6 4.90 -5.12 -11.82
CA LEU A 6 4.22 -4.00 -11.17
C LEU A 6 4.78 -3.84 -9.76
N THR A 7 5.18 -2.62 -9.41
CA THR A 7 5.53 -2.26 -8.03
C THR A 7 4.46 -1.32 -7.48
N LEU A 8 3.78 -1.72 -6.41
CA LEU A 8 2.90 -0.86 -5.63
C LEU A 8 3.71 -0.23 -4.50
N TYR A 9 3.94 1.08 -4.57
CA TYR A 9 4.42 1.86 -3.44
C TYR A 9 3.24 2.25 -2.55
N PHE A 10 3.31 1.92 -1.26
CA PHE A 10 2.18 2.09 -0.34
C PHE A 10 2.57 2.49 1.08
N ASP A 11 1.60 3.09 1.78
CA ASP A 11 1.63 3.30 3.22
C ASP A 11 0.30 2.84 3.82
N LEU A 12 0.34 2.17 4.98
CA LEU A 12 -0.86 1.78 5.72
C LEU A 12 -1.74 2.99 6.06
N LEU A 13 -1.15 4.20 6.15
CA LEU A 13 -1.88 5.45 6.36
C LEU A 13 -2.77 5.87 5.17
N SER A 14 -2.59 5.31 3.98
CA SER A 14 -3.38 5.67 2.79
C SER A 14 -4.54 4.70 2.57
N PRO A 15 -5.81 5.13 2.72
CA PRO A 15 -6.96 4.28 2.41
C PRO A 15 -7.04 3.95 0.91
N PHE A 16 -6.53 4.82 0.04
CA PHE A 16 -6.49 4.55 -1.41
C PHE A 16 -5.42 3.51 -1.77
N SER A 17 -4.36 3.40 -0.97
CA SER A 17 -3.38 2.33 -1.13
C SER A 17 -3.96 0.97 -0.73
N TYR A 18 -4.81 0.92 0.31
CA TYR A 18 -5.57 -0.30 0.63
C TYR A 18 -6.46 -0.74 -0.54
N ILE A 19 -7.18 0.21 -1.17
CA ILE A 19 -8.05 -0.10 -2.31
C ILE A 19 -7.21 -0.62 -3.50
N ALA A 20 -6.11 0.05 -3.84
CA ALA A 20 -5.22 -0.42 -4.92
C ALA A 20 -4.61 -1.79 -4.61
N PHE A 21 -4.14 -2.00 -3.39
CA PHE A 21 -3.65 -3.29 -2.92
C PHE A 21 -4.71 -4.39 -3.09
N HIS A 22 -5.95 -4.13 -2.68
CA HIS A 22 -7.06 -5.07 -2.82
C HIS A 22 -7.34 -5.44 -4.28
N ILE A 23 -7.35 -4.45 -5.18
CA ILE A 23 -7.52 -4.68 -6.63
C ILE A 23 -6.40 -5.56 -7.17
N LEU A 24 -5.13 -5.19 -6.90
CA LEU A 24 -3.95 -5.89 -7.42
C LEU A 24 -3.87 -7.33 -6.93
N LYS A 25 -4.24 -7.57 -5.66
CA LYS A 25 -4.21 -8.90 -5.05
C LYS A 25 -5.35 -9.81 -5.53
N ASN A 26 -6.55 -9.26 -5.75
CA ASN A 26 -7.76 -10.08 -5.91
C ASN A 26 -8.36 -10.06 -7.32
N SER A 27 -8.01 -9.10 -8.17
CA SER A 27 -8.51 -9.07 -9.55
C SER A 27 -7.80 -10.11 -10.42
N PRO A 28 -8.54 -10.96 -11.15
CA PRO A 28 -7.96 -11.93 -12.08
C PRO A 28 -7.07 -11.30 -13.16
N THR A 29 -7.28 -10.02 -13.49
CA THR A 29 -6.47 -9.28 -14.48
C THR A 29 -4.99 -9.23 -14.09
N PHE A 30 -4.70 -9.11 -12.80
CA PHE A 30 -3.32 -8.99 -12.30
C PHE A 30 -2.71 -10.33 -11.85
N ALA A 31 -3.46 -11.43 -11.93
CA ALA A 31 -3.02 -12.74 -11.43
C ALA A 31 -1.77 -13.31 -12.14
N LYS A 32 -1.45 -12.81 -13.34
CA LYS A 32 -0.25 -13.20 -14.11
C LYS A 32 0.85 -12.14 -14.06
N CYS A 33 0.67 -11.06 -13.29
CA CYS A 33 1.65 -10.02 -13.12
C CYS A 33 2.60 -10.37 -11.98
N ASP A 34 3.88 -10.06 -12.14
CA ASP A 34 4.85 -10.11 -11.05
C ASP A 34 4.72 -8.83 -10.22
N ILE A 35 4.05 -8.94 -9.05
CA ILE A 35 3.69 -7.79 -8.22
C ILE A 35 4.61 -7.71 -7.01
N THR A 36 5.27 -6.56 -6.86
CA THR A 36 6.06 -6.21 -5.67
C THR A 36 5.31 -5.17 -4.84
N TYR A 37 5.21 -5.40 -3.54
CA TYR A 37 4.61 -4.46 -2.58
C TYR A 37 5.73 -3.76 -1.81
N THR A 38 5.92 -2.47 -2.09
CA THR A 38 7.03 -1.67 -1.53
C THR A 38 6.50 -0.66 -0.52
N PRO A 39 6.78 -0.82 0.79
CA PRO A 39 6.39 0.17 1.79
C PRO A 39 7.23 1.44 1.65
N VAL A 40 6.58 2.59 1.86
CA VAL A 40 7.18 3.93 1.86
C VAL A 40 6.59 4.79 2.98
N LEU A 41 7.16 5.97 3.23
CA LEU A 41 6.65 6.90 4.25
C LEU A 41 5.84 8.02 3.58
N LEU A 42 4.50 7.98 3.70
CA LEU A 42 3.63 8.96 3.04
C LEU A 42 3.86 10.39 3.55
N ARG A 43 4.15 10.55 4.84
CA ARG A 43 4.44 11.86 5.43
C ARG A 43 5.71 12.46 4.83
N ASP A 44 6.77 11.66 4.73
CA ASP A 44 8.04 12.10 4.18
C ASP A 44 7.90 12.40 2.68
N LEU A 45 7.16 11.58 1.94
CA LEU A 45 6.83 11.84 0.54
C LEU A 45 6.17 13.22 0.36
N PHE A 46 5.16 13.55 1.17
CA PHE A 46 4.54 14.88 1.13
C PHE A 46 5.53 16.01 1.46
N THR A 47 6.41 15.80 2.43
CA THR A 47 7.45 16.78 2.78
C THR A 47 8.45 17.00 1.65
N ILE A 48 8.96 15.93 1.04
CA ILE A 48 9.93 15.98 -0.07
C ILE A 48 9.32 16.71 -1.27
N CYS A 49 8.05 16.42 -1.60
CA CYS A 49 7.36 17.06 -2.71
C CYS A 49 6.85 18.48 -2.42
N GLY A 50 6.95 18.96 -1.17
CA GLY A 50 6.32 20.21 -0.74
C GLY A 50 4.79 20.21 -0.87
N ASN A 51 4.16 19.03 -0.84
CA ASN A 51 2.73 18.86 -1.05
C ASN A 51 1.99 18.84 0.30
N PRO A 52 1.10 19.79 0.60
CA PRO A 52 0.34 19.75 1.85
C PRO A 52 -0.58 18.52 1.87
N PRO A 53 -0.64 17.77 2.99
CA PRO A 53 -1.53 16.64 3.11
C PRO A 53 -2.97 17.04 2.77
N PRO A 54 -3.69 16.29 1.90
CA PRO A 54 -5.00 16.73 1.42
C PRO A 54 -6.04 16.83 2.54
N ILE A 55 -5.84 16.10 3.64
CA ILE A 55 -6.70 16.14 4.83
C ILE A 55 -6.63 17.47 5.59
N ALA A 56 -5.56 18.26 5.40
CA ALA A 56 -5.45 19.60 5.95
C ALA A 56 -6.37 20.61 5.24
N VAL A 57 -6.93 20.24 4.09
CA VAL A 57 -7.89 21.06 3.33
C VAL A 57 -9.30 20.49 3.54
N LYS A 58 -10.15 21.23 4.27
CA LYS A 58 -11.51 20.79 4.66
C LYS A 58 -12.30 20.14 3.52
N ASN A 59 -12.38 20.79 2.36
CA ASN A 59 -13.16 20.29 1.22
C ASN A 59 -12.56 18.99 0.64
N LYS A 60 -11.22 18.88 0.58
CA LYS A 60 -10.55 17.66 0.14
C LYS A 60 -10.77 16.53 1.15
N SER A 61 -10.68 16.79 2.45
CA SER A 61 -10.94 15.78 3.50
C SER A 61 -12.33 15.16 3.38
N ILE A 62 -13.38 15.99 3.21
CA ILE A 62 -14.76 15.53 3.01
C ILE A 62 -14.86 14.70 1.72
N TRP A 63 -14.25 15.17 0.63
CA TRP A 63 -14.22 14.45 -0.65
C TRP A 63 -13.55 13.09 -0.54
N LEU A 64 -12.37 13.00 0.08
CA LEU A 64 -11.64 11.75 0.25
C LEU A 64 -12.44 10.72 1.06
N ASN A 65 -13.18 11.14 2.09
CA ASN A 65 -14.05 10.23 2.84
C ASN A 65 -15.18 9.68 1.98
N LYS A 66 -15.79 10.52 1.13
CA LYS A 66 -16.81 10.06 0.17
C LYS A 66 -16.23 9.05 -0.82
N GLU A 67 -15.06 9.34 -1.38
CA GLU A 67 -14.43 8.50 -2.40
C GLU A 67 -13.99 7.13 -1.87
N ARG A 68 -13.35 7.07 -0.69
CA ARG A 68 -12.94 5.77 -0.12
C ARG A 68 -14.15 4.86 0.16
N LEU A 69 -15.29 5.43 0.57
CA LEU A 69 -16.54 4.68 0.78
C LEU A 69 -17.22 4.28 -0.54
N TYR A 70 -17.10 5.09 -1.59
CA TYR A 70 -17.56 4.71 -2.92
C TYR A 70 -16.81 3.46 -3.41
N TRP A 71 -15.47 3.47 -3.36
CA TRP A 71 -14.65 2.33 -3.75
C TRP A 71 -14.91 1.08 -2.90
N SER A 72 -15.09 1.26 -1.59
CA SER A 72 -15.48 0.19 -0.68
C SER A 72 -16.77 -0.52 -1.16
N ARG A 73 -17.84 0.23 -1.42
CA ARG A 73 -19.11 -0.33 -1.90
C ARG A 73 -18.96 -0.99 -3.26
N ARG A 74 -18.21 -0.37 -4.17
CA ARG A 74 -17.98 -0.87 -5.53
C ARG A 74 -17.26 -2.23 -5.52
N LEU A 75 -16.23 -2.37 -4.69
CA LEU A 75 -15.36 -3.56 -4.66
C LEU A 75 -15.79 -4.58 -3.61
N ASN A 76 -16.85 -4.30 -2.85
CA ASN A 76 -17.21 -5.07 -1.65
C ASN A 76 -16.01 -5.21 -0.67
N LEU A 77 -15.23 -4.14 -0.57
CA LEU A 77 -14.04 -4.06 0.28
C LEU A 77 -14.43 -3.47 1.64
N PRO A 78 -14.27 -4.19 2.76
CA PRO A 78 -14.58 -3.65 4.07
C PRO A 78 -13.81 -2.36 4.38
N MET A 79 -14.54 -1.33 4.82
CA MET A 79 -14.03 0.02 5.08
C MET A 79 -14.90 0.68 6.16
N CYS A 80 -14.30 1.24 7.21
CA CYS A 80 -14.97 1.93 8.29
C CYS A 80 -15.58 3.27 7.81
N GLU A 81 -16.72 3.70 8.35
CA GLU A 81 -17.47 4.88 7.83
C GLU A 81 -16.74 6.23 8.01
N SER A 82 -15.90 6.34 9.04
CA SER A 82 -15.02 7.48 9.30
C SER A 82 -13.56 7.03 9.38
N PRO A 83 -12.56 7.91 9.15
CA PRO A 83 -11.17 7.56 9.40
C PRO A 83 -10.97 7.01 10.82
N PRO A 84 -10.04 6.04 11.02
CA PRO A 84 -9.80 5.43 12.33
C PRO A 84 -9.45 6.47 13.40
N ALA A 85 -9.75 6.14 14.66
CA ALA A 85 -9.47 7.03 15.78
C ALA A 85 -7.98 7.41 15.83
N GLY A 86 -7.70 8.70 16.03
CA GLY A 86 -6.32 9.21 16.06
C GLY A 86 -5.70 9.44 14.67
N PHE A 87 -6.44 9.25 13.57
CA PHE A 87 -5.93 9.55 12.24
C PHE A 87 -5.68 11.07 12.06
N PRO A 88 -4.52 11.49 11.51
CA PRO A 88 -3.40 10.64 11.08
C PRO A 88 -2.46 10.28 12.24
N PHE A 89 -2.09 8.99 12.33
CA PHE A 89 -1.10 8.47 13.30
C PHE A 89 0.24 8.12 12.62
N PRO A 90 1.33 7.92 13.37
CA PRO A 90 2.61 7.49 12.82
C PRO A 90 2.55 6.05 12.28
N THR A 91 3.22 5.79 11.15
CA THR A 91 3.30 4.45 10.55
C THR A 91 4.75 3.97 10.34
N ALA A 92 5.76 4.75 10.75
CA ALA A 92 7.16 4.46 10.42
C ALA A 92 7.65 3.09 10.94
N GLU A 93 7.24 2.70 12.15
CA GLU A 93 7.62 1.42 12.74
C GLU A 93 7.00 0.24 11.98
N VAL A 94 5.68 0.25 11.79
CA VAL A 94 4.99 -0.81 11.02
C VAL A 94 5.44 -0.83 9.55
N GLN A 95 5.76 0.30 8.94
CA GLN A 95 6.32 0.34 7.59
C GLN A 95 7.73 -0.28 7.51
N SER A 96 8.53 -0.13 8.57
CA SER A 96 9.84 -0.79 8.67
C SER A 96 9.70 -2.31 8.83
N ILE A 97 8.69 -2.77 9.58
CA ILE A 97 8.32 -4.19 9.65
C ILE A 97 7.94 -4.71 8.27
N LEU A 98 7.04 -4.02 7.57
CA LEU A 98 6.60 -4.42 6.24
C LEU A 98 7.75 -4.42 5.22
N LEU A 99 8.76 -3.57 5.39
CA LEU A 99 9.97 -3.59 4.56
C LEU A 99 10.74 -4.88 4.76
N VAL A 100 11.04 -5.24 6.01
CA VAL A 100 11.72 -6.51 6.34
C VAL A 100 10.94 -7.70 5.78
N LEU A 101 9.61 -7.70 5.90
CA LEU A 101 8.77 -8.75 5.31
C LEU A 101 8.89 -8.79 3.79
N SER A 102 8.84 -7.63 3.11
CA SER A 102 8.95 -7.58 1.65
C SER A 102 10.28 -8.11 1.13
N GLU A 103 11.35 -7.95 1.91
CA GLU A 103 12.71 -8.39 1.55
C GLU A 103 12.95 -9.88 1.87
N ARG A 104 12.45 -10.35 3.02
CA ARG A 104 12.78 -11.70 3.55
C ARG A 104 11.69 -12.74 3.34
N TYR A 105 10.44 -12.31 3.29
CA TYR A 105 9.24 -13.16 3.21
C TYR A 105 8.26 -12.62 2.15
N PRO A 106 8.69 -12.41 0.89
CA PRO A 106 7.86 -11.82 -0.16
C PRO A 106 6.57 -12.62 -0.45
N GLU A 107 6.56 -13.92 -0.16
CA GLU A 107 5.38 -14.78 -0.28
C GLU A 107 4.32 -14.56 0.82
N LYS A 108 4.71 -13.93 1.94
CA LYS A 108 3.84 -13.66 3.10
C LYS A 108 3.49 -12.18 3.26
N VAL A 109 4.22 -11.27 2.63
CA VAL A 109 3.98 -9.83 2.77
C VAL A 109 2.54 -9.43 2.42
N ALA A 110 1.96 -10.00 1.36
CA ALA A 110 0.60 -9.69 0.96
C ALA A 110 -0.45 -10.15 1.99
N GLU A 111 -0.24 -11.30 2.63
CA GLU A 111 -1.11 -11.81 3.70
C GLU A 111 -1.11 -10.85 4.90
N VAL A 112 0.08 -10.42 5.32
CA VAL A 112 0.23 -9.50 6.47
C VAL A 112 -0.34 -8.12 6.15
N VAL A 113 0.01 -7.54 4.99
CA VAL A 113 -0.50 -6.23 4.56
C VAL A 113 -2.02 -6.22 4.47
N GLU A 114 -2.64 -7.30 3.97
CA GLU A 114 -4.09 -7.43 3.93
C GLU A 114 -4.70 -7.40 5.35
N ARG A 115 -4.14 -8.16 6.29
CA ARG A 115 -4.61 -8.17 7.70
C ARG A 115 -4.49 -6.79 8.35
N MET A 116 -3.35 -6.11 8.16
CA MET A 116 -3.13 -4.77 8.70
C MET A 116 -4.12 -3.76 8.12
N TYR A 117 -4.30 -3.76 6.81
CA TYR A 117 -5.27 -2.87 6.17
C TYR A 117 -6.71 -3.19 6.58
N ARG A 118 -7.07 -4.48 6.68
CA ARG A 118 -8.41 -4.92 7.10
C ARG A 118 -8.74 -4.46 8.50
N GLY A 119 -7.83 -4.63 9.47
CA GLY A 119 -8.06 -4.16 10.84
C GLY A 119 -8.08 -2.63 10.91
N LEU A 120 -7.14 -1.97 10.23
CA LEU A 120 -7.01 -0.52 10.30
C LEU A 120 -8.18 0.19 9.62
N TRP A 121 -8.37 -0.06 8.33
CA TRP A 121 -9.35 0.66 7.52
C TRP A 121 -10.67 -0.07 7.40
N GLY A 122 -10.71 -1.40 7.53
CA GLY A 122 -11.96 -2.15 7.52
C GLY A 122 -12.67 -2.09 8.87
N ASP A 123 -11.98 -2.47 9.93
CA ASP A 123 -12.55 -2.55 11.28
C ASP A 123 -12.42 -1.22 12.05
N GLY A 124 -11.58 -0.30 11.56
CA GLY A 124 -11.40 1.03 12.17
C GLY A 124 -10.50 1.03 13.40
N ASP A 125 -9.73 -0.04 13.62
CA ASP A 125 -8.86 -0.21 14.77
C ASP A 125 -7.44 0.33 14.49
N SER A 126 -7.14 1.52 15.01
CA SER A 126 -5.78 2.07 14.92
C SER A 126 -4.78 1.38 15.86
N GLY A 127 -5.24 0.52 16.77
CA GLY A 127 -4.39 -0.33 17.60
C GLY A 127 -3.56 -1.31 16.79
N ILE A 128 -4.06 -1.77 15.64
CA ILE A 128 -3.36 -2.76 14.79
C ILE A 128 -2.01 -2.28 14.24
N VAL A 129 -1.78 -0.97 14.16
CA VAL A 129 -0.49 -0.39 13.70
C VAL A 129 0.44 0.00 14.84
N THR A 130 0.06 -0.25 16.09
CA THR A 130 0.96 -0.16 17.25
C THR A 130 1.84 -1.40 17.34
N THR A 131 2.94 -1.34 18.10
CA THR A 131 3.84 -2.49 18.31
C THR A 131 3.09 -3.74 18.71
N ASP A 132 2.24 -3.67 19.74
CA ASP A 132 1.45 -4.82 20.21
C ASP A 132 0.49 -5.34 19.12
N GLY A 133 -0.17 -4.42 18.40
CA GLY A 133 -1.13 -4.77 17.36
C GLY A 133 -0.50 -5.48 16.17
N PHE A 134 0.58 -4.93 15.61
CA PHE A 134 1.24 -5.56 14.47
C PHE A 134 2.02 -6.80 14.88
N MET A 135 2.53 -6.87 16.11
CA MET A 135 3.17 -8.09 16.64
C MET A 135 2.17 -9.24 16.74
N GLY A 136 0.95 -9.00 17.23
CA GLY A 136 -0.09 -10.04 17.25
C GLY A 136 -0.37 -10.65 15.87
N VAL A 137 -0.38 -9.82 14.81
CA VAL A 137 -0.52 -10.31 13.43
C VAL A 137 0.71 -11.10 12.98
N LEU A 138 1.93 -10.65 13.31
CA LEU A 138 3.16 -11.36 12.95
C LEU A 138 3.28 -12.71 13.65
N GLU A 139 2.98 -12.75 14.96
CA GLU A 139 3.02 -13.96 15.77
C GLU A 139 2.04 -15.02 15.25
N ASP A 140 0.84 -14.61 14.83
CA ASP A 140 -0.13 -15.50 14.20
C ASP A 140 0.38 -16.12 12.88
N VAL A 141 1.15 -15.36 12.09
CA VAL A 141 1.61 -15.80 10.75
C VAL A 141 2.91 -16.59 10.81
N PHE A 142 3.84 -16.19 11.69
CA PHE A 142 5.22 -16.69 11.73
C PHE A 142 5.60 -17.37 13.05
N GLY A 143 4.81 -17.23 14.10
CA GLY A 143 5.17 -17.60 15.47
C GLY A 143 6.03 -16.55 16.18
N GLU A 144 6.07 -16.63 17.51
CA GLU A 144 6.70 -15.63 18.40
C GLU A 144 8.19 -15.39 18.09
N VAL A 145 8.96 -16.46 17.86
CA VAL A 145 10.40 -16.37 17.63
C VAL A 145 10.71 -15.57 16.35
N VAL A 146 10.08 -15.94 15.23
CA VAL A 146 10.32 -15.29 13.93
C VAL A 146 9.76 -13.86 13.92
N ALA A 147 8.60 -13.64 14.56
CA ALA A 147 8.05 -12.30 14.74
C ALA A 147 9.03 -11.38 15.50
N GLY A 148 9.64 -11.88 16.58
CA GLY A 148 10.67 -11.16 17.33
C GLY A 148 11.92 -10.82 16.51
N GLU A 149 12.38 -11.73 15.65
CA GLU A 149 13.50 -11.49 14.74
C GLU A 149 13.18 -10.42 13.68
N ILE A 150 11.95 -10.41 13.16
CA ILE A 150 11.46 -9.38 12.23
C ILE A 150 11.44 -8.02 12.91
N LEU A 151 10.91 -7.94 14.14
CA LEU A 151 10.90 -6.71 14.94
C LEU A 151 12.31 -6.20 15.22
N CYS A 152 13.22 -7.07 15.64
CA CYS A 152 14.61 -6.68 15.87
C CYS A 152 15.25 -6.12 14.58
N SER A 153 15.00 -6.77 13.44
CA SER A 153 15.52 -6.33 12.15
C SER A 153 14.92 -5.01 11.65
N SER A 154 13.66 -4.71 12.01
CA SER A 154 13.01 -3.45 11.61
C SER A 154 13.55 -2.23 12.36
N GLN A 155 14.14 -2.47 13.55
CA GLN A 155 14.73 -1.43 14.39
C GLN A 155 16.15 -1.04 13.97
N ASP A 156 16.80 -1.85 13.13
CA ASP A 156 18.13 -1.57 12.56
C ASP A 156 18.13 -0.21 11.83
N PRO A 157 19.07 0.70 12.14
CA PRO A 157 19.26 1.93 11.38
C PRO A 157 19.32 1.74 9.86
N GLU A 158 19.91 0.64 9.39
CA GLU A 158 20.02 0.35 7.96
C GLU A 158 18.65 0.04 7.33
N THR A 159 17.73 -0.61 8.08
CA THR A 159 16.36 -0.83 7.60
C THR A 159 15.60 0.49 7.49
N LYS A 160 15.79 1.42 8.44
CA LYS A 160 15.18 2.75 8.38
C LYS A 160 15.71 3.54 7.18
N LEU A 161 17.02 3.45 6.90
CA LEU A 161 17.62 4.05 5.72
C LEU A 161 16.99 3.51 4.43
N ARG A 162 16.91 2.18 4.28
CA ARG A 162 16.26 1.55 3.11
C ARG A 162 14.79 1.96 2.94
N LEU A 163 14.05 2.15 4.02
CA LEU A 163 12.68 2.66 3.95
C LEU A 163 12.61 4.11 3.44
N THR A 164 13.53 4.96 3.86
CA THR A 164 13.69 6.31 3.32
C THR A 164 14.10 6.27 1.83
N GLU A 165 15.00 5.36 1.45
CA GLU A 165 15.41 5.17 0.05
C GLU A 165 14.26 4.70 -0.83
N ASN A 166 13.40 3.78 -0.35
CA ASN A 166 12.18 3.40 -1.07
C ASN A 166 11.25 4.60 -1.31
N THR A 167 11.14 5.47 -0.31
CA THR A 167 10.35 6.71 -0.41
C THR A 167 10.95 7.66 -1.44
N GLN A 168 12.27 7.85 -1.41
CA GLN A 168 12.99 8.68 -2.37
C GLN A 168 12.88 8.11 -3.79
N LYS A 169 13.00 6.80 -3.97
CA LYS A 169 12.82 6.13 -5.27
C LYS A 169 11.44 6.38 -5.85
N ALA A 170 10.38 6.32 -5.04
CA ALA A 170 9.03 6.67 -5.49
C ALA A 170 8.99 8.13 -5.99
N VAL A 171 9.54 9.07 -5.22
CA VAL A 171 9.63 10.49 -5.60
C VAL A 171 10.43 10.69 -6.89
N ASP A 172 11.57 10.02 -7.04
CA ASP A 172 12.44 10.12 -8.23
C ASP A 172 11.73 9.63 -9.49
N THR A 173 10.74 8.75 -9.35
CA THR A 173 9.87 8.30 -10.45
C THR A 173 8.66 9.21 -10.68
N GLY A 174 8.47 10.25 -9.86
CA GLY A 174 7.42 11.25 -10.00
C GLY A 174 6.30 11.17 -8.96
N ALA A 175 6.41 10.33 -7.93
CA ALA A 175 5.37 10.20 -6.91
C ALA A 175 5.20 11.49 -6.10
N PHE A 176 3.95 11.95 -5.97
CA PHE A 176 3.54 13.10 -5.15
C PHE A 176 2.39 12.78 -4.18
N GLY A 177 2.00 11.50 -4.14
CA GLY A 177 1.01 10.92 -3.26
C GLY A 177 0.95 9.41 -3.47
N LEU A 178 0.08 8.73 -2.71
CA LEU A 178 -0.09 7.27 -2.77
C LEU A 178 -1.55 6.89 -3.02
N PRO A 179 -1.83 5.74 -3.67
CA PRO A 179 -0.85 4.76 -4.15
C PRO A 179 -0.08 5.25 -5.37
N TRP A 180 1.16 4.80 -5.50
CA TRP A 180 1.98 4.99 -6.70
C TRP A 180 2.34 3.64 -7.28
N ILE A 181 2.16 3.48 -8.59
CA ILE A 181 2.26 2.19 -9.29
C ILE A 181 3.30 2.35 -10.39
N GLU A 182 4.40 1.61 -10.29
CA GLU A 182 5.45 1.56 -11.30
C GLU A 182 5.33 0.26 -12.09
N CYS A 183 5.16 0.36 -13.41
CA CYS A 183 4.91 -0.76 -14.29
C CYS A 183 6.07 -0.96 -15.26
N VAL A 184 6.36 -2.22 -15.59
CA VAL A 184 7.20 -2.62 -16.72
C VAL A 184 6.41 -3.60 -17.58
N ASN A 185 6.13 -3.24 -18.84
CA ASN A 185 5.34 -4.08 -19.73
C ASN A 185 6.19 -5.23 -20.34
N ALA A 186 5.55 -6.06 -21.18
CA ALA A 186 6.19 -7.21 -21.81
C ALA A 186 7.33 -6.85 -22.80
N GLN A 187 7.36 -5.60 -23.24
CA GLN A 187 8.37 -5.01 -24.12
C GLN A 187 9.54 -4.38 -23.34
N GLY A 188 9.44 -4.30 -22.01
CA GLY A 188 10.45 -3.68 -21.15
C GLY A 188 10.29 -2.17 -21.02
N GLU A 189 9.21 -1.60 -21.52
CA GLU A 189 8.90 -0.17 -21.36
C GLU A 189 8.39 0.08 -19.94
N LYS A 190 8.73 1.25 -19.40
CA LYS A 190 8.41 1.63 -18.02
C LYS A 190 7.45 2.82 -18.02
N GLU A 191 6.41 2.74 -17.20
CA GLU A 191 5.46 3.84 -16.96
C GLU A 191 4.99 3.83 -15.51
N CYS A 192 4.65 4.99 -14.96
CA CYS A 192 4.12 5.12 -13.61
C CYS A 192 2.72 5.73 -13.58
N PHE A 193 1.92 5.30 -12.61
CA PHE A 193 0.54 5.72 -12.43
C PHE A 193 0.28 6.10 -10.97
N TRP A 194 -0.55 7.11 -10.76
CA TRP A 194 -0.96 7.55 -9.44
C TRP A 194 -2.45 7.34 -9.25
N GLY A 195 -2.82 6.83 -8.07
CA GLY A 195 -4.22 6.71 -7.69
C GLY A 195 -4.89 5.43 -8.19
N VAL A 196 -5.96 5.05 -7.50
CA VAL A 196 -6.73 3.85 -7.80
C VAL A 196 -7.65 4.02 -9.03
N ASP A 197 -7.97 5.26 -9.37
CA ASP A 197 -8.74 5.66 -10.54
C ASP A 197 -7.98 5.51 -11.86
N HIS A 198 -6.68 5.18 -11.82
CA HIS A 198 -5.84 4.97 -13.01
C HIS A 198 -5.62 3.49 -13.34
N MET A 199 -6.28 2.55 -12.64
CA MET A 199 -6.11 1.11 -12.87
C MET A 199 -6.43 0.69 -14.31
N GLU A 200 -7.37 1.35 -14.99
CA GLU A 200 -7.66 1.08 -16.41
C GLU A 200 -6.44 1.34 -17.30
N ARG A 201 -5.72 2.43 -17.05
CA ARG A 201 -4.50 2.77 -17.78
C ARG A 201 -3.35 1.81 -17.45
N VAL A 202 -3.28 1.31 -16.20
CA VAL A 202 -2.33 0.26 -15.82
C VAL A 202 -2.59 -1.00 -16.65
N VAL A 203 -3.85 -1.44 -16.75
CA VAL A 203 -4.24 -2.63 -17.53
C VAL A 203 -3.92 -2.46 -19.01
N GLU A 204 -4.24 -1.30 -19.60
CA GLU A 204 -3.92 -0.99 -20.99
C GLU A 204 -2.42 -1.00 -21.25
N PHE A 205 -1.62 -0.34 -20.40
CA PHE A 205 -0.16 -0.27 -20.55
C PHE A 205 0.51 -1.65 -20.43
N LEU A 206 0.03 -2.50 -19.53
CA LEU A 206 0.53 -3.86 -19.36
C LEU A 206 0.04 -4.83 -20.47
N GLY A 207 -0.88 -4.38 -21.33
CA GLY A 207 -1.45 -5.19 -22.41
C GLY A 207 -2.34 -6.33 -21.88
N PHE A 208 -2.97 -6.15 -20.72
CA PHE A 208 -3.86 -7.15 -20.14
C PHE A 208 -5.28 -7.02 -20.65
N GLU A 209 -5.99 -8.15 -20.72
CA GLU A 209 -7.43 -8.16 -20.97
C GLU A 209 -8.17 -7.67 -19.72
N ARG A 210 -9.16 -6.82 -19.94
CA ARG A 210 -10.02 -6.30 -18.88
C ARG A 210 -10.85 -7.44 -18.28
N ALA A 211 -10.90 -7.52 -16.96
CA ALA A 211 -11.82 -8.42 -16.26
C ALA A 211 -13.22 -7.81 -16.15
N ASP A 212 -14.09 -8.42 -15.33
CA ASP A 212 -15.39 -7.89 -14.95
C ASP A 212 -15.30 -6.42 -14.52
N SER A 213 -16.18 -5.59 -15.10
CA SER A 213 -16.33 -4.15 -14.85
C SER A 213 -16.36 -3.75 -13.37
N LYS A 214 -16.76 -4.65 -12.45
CA LYS A 214 -16.81 -4.35 -11.01
C LYS A 214 -15.48 -3.87 -10.42
N TRP A 215 -14.35 -4.26 -11.02
CA TRP A 215 -13.00 -3.87 -10.57
C TRP A 215 -12.61 -2.43 -10.92
N GLY A 216 -13.44 -1.71 -11.69
CA GLY A 216 -13.23 -0.30 -11.99
C GLY A 216 -12.35 0.00 -13.21
N PHE A 217 -12.22 -0.96 -14.12
CA PHE A 217 -11.52 -0.84 -15.40
C PHE A 217 -12.09 -1.82 -16.44
#